data_AF-A0A942Z6H6-F1
#
_entry.id   AF-A0A942Z6H6-F1
#
_cell.length_a   1.000
_cell.length_b   1.000
_cell.length_c   1.000
_cell.angle_alpha   90.00
_cell.angle_beta   90.00
_cell.angle_gamma   90.00
#
_symmetry.space_group_name_H-M   'P 1'
#
loop_
_entity.id
_entity.type
_entity.pdbx_description
1 polymer ?
#
loop_
_entity_poly.entity_id
_entity_poly.type
_entity_poly.pdbx_seq_one_letter_code
_entity_poly.pdbx_strand_id
1 'polypeptide(L)'
;MNKWNKGIVLIMILLLTTSVFLSGCNESKGEAVAKVNGEEISKSELDKYVDYRKKEAELSGYVAPEMWETEASEGMTYEQQLMENSLQDLINQEVLLQKAEELDIEVKDKEVEKELKQYKDTDDNTDRFKEYLENMGISEEYFEEMYKKGMIISALVEKIVDIDEEKAKEEYEQNKVMYDKVQASHILVKDEEKAKEVKEKLESGEDFAELAKEYSEDGSGANGGDLGFFAKGQMVPEFEEAAFSLEEGEVSDIVQTQHGFHIIKLIDKKTGFEANKEEIIDNLQNAQFNEKAQELIDNAEIEILLELDKKTTEEKNNESQDGEETENTEETENTTDDSPETEEDN
;
A
#
# COMPACT_ATOMS: atom_id res chain seq x y z
N MET A 1 -1.80 21.02 4.63
CA MET A 1 -2.78 19.98 5.02
C MET A 1 -2.94 19.99 6.54
N ASN A 2 -4.15 19.81 7.08
CA ASN A 2 -4.36 19.80 8.53
C ASN A 2 -3.64 18.60 9.16
N LYS A 3 -3.03 18.80 10.34
CA LYS A 3 -2.35 17.77 11.16
C LYS A 3 -3.19 16.51 11.44
N TRP A 4 -4.48 16.56 11.13
CA TRP A 4 -5.48 15.51 11.34
C TRP A 4 -5.42 14.35 10.33
N ASN A 5 -4.78 14.51 9.16
CA ASN A 5 -4.73 13.44 8.15
C ASN A 5 -3.50 12.53 8.24
N LYS A 6 -2.54 12.83 9.12
CA LYS A 6 -1.28 12.07 9.18
C LYS A 6 -1.40 10.71 9.86
N GLY A 7 -2.28 10.61 10.86
CA GLY A 7 -2.56 9.32 11.50
C GLY A 7 -3.26 8.36 10.54
N ILE A 8 -4.11 8.84 9.65
CA ILE A 8 -5.05 7.98 8.90
C ILE A 8 -4.37 7.14 7.81
N VAL A 9 -3.23 7.58 7.27
CA VAL A 9 -2.55 6.86 6.18
C VAL A 9 -1.71 5.67 6.68
N LEU A 10 -1.46 5.58 8.00
CA LEU A 10 -0.74 4.46 8.64
C LEU A 10 -1.64 3.56 9.51
N ILE A 11 -2.95 3.85 9.60
CA ILE A 11 -3.91 3.11 10.44
C ILE A 11 -4.74 2.17 9.56
N MET A 12 -4.16 1.03 9.15
CA MET A 12 -4.95 -0.11 8.63
C MET A 12 -4.42 -1.49 9.03
N ILE A 13 -3.71 -1.62 10.15
CA ILE A 13 -3.35 -2.94 10.68
C ILE A 13 -3.53 -2.92 12.21
N LEU A 14 -4.65 -3.53 12.63
CA LEU A 14 -4.75 -4.55 13.69
C LEU A 14 -5.27 -4.20 15.12
N LEU A 15 -5.76 -5.25 15.83
CA LEU A 15 -6.49 -5.39 17.11
C LEU A 15 -5.80 -6.12 18.34
N LEU A 16 -6.50 -6.45 19.50
CA LEU A 16 -6.52 -5.86 20.91
C LEU A 16 -5.62 -6.65 21.92
N THR A 17 -5.54 -6.42 23.27
CA THR A 17 -6.62 -6.37 24.34
C THR A 17 -6.42 -5.41 25.54
N THR A 18 -7.52 -5.20 26.29
CA THR A 18 -7.65 -4.49 27.58
C THR A 18 -7.69 -5.46 28.76
N SER A 19 -6.87 -5.21 29.79
CA SER A 19 -6.91 -5.87 31.11
C SER A 19 -8.10 -5.39 31.96
N VAL A 20 -9.05 -6.30 32.24
CA VAL A 20 -9.85 -6.23 33.47
C VAL A 20 -9.46 -7.40 34.36
N PHE A 21 -8.73 -7.10 35.44
CA PHE A 21 -8.51 -8.03 36.53
C PHE A 21 -9.83 -8.36 37.22
N LEU A 22 -10.41 -9.51 36.88
CA LEU A 22 -11.28 -10.25 37.78
C LEU A 22 -10.82 -11.71 37.79
N SER A 23 -10.14 -12.10 38.86
CA SER A 23 -9.98 -13.52 39.21
C SER A 23 -11.38 -14.13 39.41
N GLY A 24 -11.85 -14.93 38.46
CA GLY A 24 -13.09 -15.69 38.61
C GLY A 24 -13.65 -16.32 37.35
N CYS A 25 -13.42 -17.62 37.20
CA CYS A 25 -14.22 -18.63 36.49
C CYS A 25 -14.44 -18.50 34.97
N ASN A 26 -13.60 -19.22 34.22
CA ASN A 26 -13.90 -20.13 33.11
C ASN A 26 -15.31 -20.06 32.48
N GLU A 27 -15.52 -19.11 31.57
CA GLU A 27 -16.62 -19.17 30.59
C GLU A 27 -16.17 -18.47 29.28
N SER A 28 -15.83 -19.30 28.29
CA SER A 28 -15.67 -19.03 26.84
C SER A 28 -14.50 -18.21 26.27
N LYS A 29 -13.25 -18.32 26.78
CA LYS A 29 -12.09 -18.04 25.91
C LYS A 29 -11.90 -19.25 24.98
N GLY A 30 -11.98 -19.04 23.66
CA GLY A 30 -11.72 -20.09 22.67
C GLY A 30 -10.30 -20.66 22.79
N GLU A 31 -9.98 -21.67 21.99
CA GLU A 31 -8.62 -22.22 21.90
C GLU A 31 -7.58 -21.11 21.65
N ALA A 32 -6.50 -21.07 22.42
CA ALA A 32 -5.42 -20.10 22.26
C ALA A 32 -4.53 -20.50 21.07
N VAL A 33 -4.18 -19.54 20.22
CA VAL A 33 -3.31 -19.73 19.04
C VAL A 33 -1.92 -19.14 19.21
N ALA A 34 -1.74 -18.24 20.17
CA ALA A 34 -0.43 -17.79 20.63
C ALA A 34 -0.53 -17.22 22.05
N LYS A 35 0.62 -17.02 22.69
CA LYS A 35 0.77 -16.22 23.89
C LYS A 35 1.86 -15.17 23.74
N VAL A 36 1.64 -14.00 24.32
CA VAL A 36 2.60 -12.89 24.37
C VAL A 36 2.76 -12.47 25.84
N ASN A 37 3.94 -12.71 26.42
CA ASN A 37 4.21 -12.50 27.85
C ASN A 37 3.17 -13.16 28.79
N GLY A 38 2.59 -14.28 28.33
CA GLY A 38 1.58 -15.04 29.05
C GLY A 38 0.12 -14.65 28.76
N GLU A 39 -0.16 -13.54 28.08
CA GLU A 39 -1.52 -13.21 27.62
C GLU A 39 -1.84 -13.98 26.33
N GLU A 40 -3.05 -14.53 26.25
CA GLU A 40 -3.46 -15.43 25.17
C GLU A 40 -4.12 -14.67 24.01
N ILE A 41 -3.66 -14.95 22.79
CA ILE A 41 -4.37 -14.59 21.55
C ILE A 41 -5.29 -15.76 21.21
N SER A 42 -6.59 -15.49 21.12
CA SER A 42 -7.60 -16.55 20.89
C SER A 42 -7.79 -16.86 19.40
N LYS A 43 -8.16 -18.11 19.08
CA LYS A 43 -8.51 -18.53 17.72
C LYS A 43 -9.63 -17.67 17.13
N SER A 44 -10.62 -17.29 17.96
CA SER A 44 -11.72 -16.43 17.51
C SER A 44 -11.27 -15.02 17.12
N GLU A 45 -10.22 -14.48 17.75
CA GLU A 45 -9.66 -13.18 17.38
C GLU A 45 -8.90 -13.28 16.06
N LEU A 46 -8.08 -14.33 15.91
CA LEU A 46 -7.38 -14.63 14.68
C LEU A 46 -8.36 -14.83 13.51
N ASP A 47 -9.42 -15.61 13.69
CA ASP A 47 -10.43 -15.86 12.66
C ASP A 47 -11.10 -14.57 12.18
N LYS A 48 -11.52 -13.70 13.12
CA LYS A 48 -12.12 -12.41 12.76
C LYS A 48 -11.14 -11.53 11.97
N TYR A 49 -9.88 -11.51 12.37
CA TYR A 49 -8.88 -10.70 11.68
C TYR A 49 -8.54 -11.27 10.30
N VAL A 50 -8.45 -12.59 10.17
CA VAL A 50 -8.28 -13.26 8.88
C VAL A 50 -9.46 -12.99 7.96
N ASP A 51 -10.70 -13.08 8.44
CA ASP A 51 -11.90 -12.78 7.65
C ASP A 51 -11.86 -11.33 7.11
N TYR A 52 -11.50 -10.38 7.98
CA TYR A 52 -11.32 -8.97 7.59
C TYR A 52 -10.25 -8.81 6.50
N ARG A 53 -9.07 -9.42 6.67
CA ARG A 53 -7.96 -9.34 5.71
C ARG A 53 -8.26 -10.06 4.40
N LYS A 54 -9.00 -11.17 4.46
CA LYS A 54 -9.48 -11.91 3.29
C LYS A 54 -10.39 -11.03 2.44
N LYS A 55 -11.32 -10.31 3.07
CA LYS A 55 -12.20 -9.35 2.38
C LYS A 55 -11.47 -8.15 1.82
N GLU A 56 -10.50 -7.61 2.55
CA GLU A 56 -9.65 -6.53 2.04
C GLU A 56 -8.91 -6.95 0.76
N ALA A 57 -8.29 -8.14 0.78
CA ALA A 57 -7.57 -8.68 -0.37
C ALA A 57 -8.50 -8.96 -1.57
N GLU A 58 -9.71 -9.47 -1.36
CA GLU A 58 -10.71 -9.67 -2.42
C GLU A 58 -11.14 -8.33 -3.04
N LEU A 59 -11.42 -7.31 -2.22
CA LEU A 59 -11.87 -5.99 -2.69
C LEU A 59 -10.77 -5.22 -3.43
N SER A 60 -9.51 -5.45 -3.08
CA SER A 60 -8.37 -4.86 -3.77
C SER A 60 -8.16 -5.41 -5.20
N GLY A 61 -8.76 -6.56 -5.51
CA GLY A 61 -8.58 -7.27 -6.79
C GLY A 61 -7.27 -8.04 -6.91
N TYR A 62 -6.45 -8.11 -5.85
CA TYR A 62 -5.19 -8.87 -5.86
C TYR A 62 -5.40 -10.38 -5.74
N VAL A 63 -6.44 -10.82 -5.02
CA VAL A 63 -6.71 -12.25 -4.77
C VAL A 63 -8.17 -12.55 -5.12
N ALA A 64 -8.38 -13.48 -6.06
CA ALA A 64 -9.72 -13.97 -6.37
C ALA A 64 -10.15 -15.05 -5.35
N PRO A 65 -11.45 -15.18 -5.04
CA PRO A 65 -11.93 -16.14 -4.02
C PRO A 65 -11.45 -17.58 -4.22
N GLU A 66 -11.33 -18.04 -5.47
CA GLU A 66 -10.84 -19.37 -5.82
C GLU A 66 -9.35 -19.59 -5.52
N MET A 67 -8.57 -18.51 -5.35
CA MET A 67 -7.13 -18.61 -5.07
C MET A 67 -6.83 -19.00 -3.63
N TRP A 68 -7.74 -18.78 -2.69
CA TRP A 68 -7.49 -19.02 -1.26
C TRP A 68 -7.04 -20.44 -0.94
N GLU A 69 -7.58 -21.43 -1.64
CA GLU A 69 -7.28 -22.86 -1.48
C GLU A 69 -6.11 -23.34 -2.37
N THR A 70 -5.59 -22.47 -3.23
CA THR A 70 -4.46 -22.81 -4.11
C THR A 70 -3.13 -22.65 -3.37
N GLU A 71 -2.13 -23.43 -3.78
CA GLU A 71 -0.78 -23.36 -3.23
C GLU A 71 -0.16 -21.98 -3.55
N ALA A 72 0.29 -21.27 -2.51
CA ALA A 72 0.99 -20.00 -2.63
C ALA A 72 2.51 -20.23 -2.62
N SER A 73 3.04 -20.68 -1.49
CA SER A 73 4.46 -20.98 -1.28
C SER A 73 4.66 -21.98 -0.15
N GLU A 74 5.77 -22.71 -0.19
CA GLU A 74 6.20 -23.62 0.89
C GLU A 74 5.17 -24.69 1.29
N GLY A 75 4.36 -25.15 0.32
CA GLY A 75 3.31 -26.15 0.57
C GLY A 75 2.10 -25.61 1.36
N MET A 76 2.00 -24.28 1.53
CA MET A 76 0.88 -23.61 2.15
C MET A 76 -0.07 -23.02 1.10
N THR A 77 -1.35 -22.97 1.43
CA THR A 77 -2.32 -22.22 0.63
C THR A 77 -2.22 -20.72 0.87
N TYR A 78 -2.82 -19.91 -0.01
CA TYR A 78 -2.95 -18.45 0.23
C TYR A 78 -3.63 -18.16 1.57
N GLU A 79 -4.65 -18.92 1.94
CA GLU A 79 -5.35 -18.77 3.21
C GLU A 79 -4.48 -19.13 4.41
N GLN A 80 -3.69 -20.21 4.32
CA GLN A 80 -2.75 -20.57 5.38
C GLN A 80 -1.66 -19.51 5.57
N GLN A 81 -1.11 -18.98 4.48
CA GLN A 81 -0.12 -17.90 4.55
C GLN A 81 -0.74 -16.62 5.15
N LEU A 82 -1.97 -16.29 4.76
CA LEU A 82 -2.70 -15.16 5.34
C LEU A 82 -2.93 -15.36 6.83
N MET A 83 -3.30 -16.57 7.26
CA MET A 83 -3.52 -16.94 8.67
C MET A 83 -2.23 -16.80 9.48
N GLU A 84 -1.10 -17.29 8.97
CA GLU A 84 0.21 -17.16 9.62
C GLU A 84 0.63 -15.69 9.75
N ASN A 85 0.52 -14.91 8.66
CA ASN A 85 0.84 -13.48 8.69
C ASN A 85 -0.09 -12.72 9.64
N SER A 86 -1.37 -13.06 9.66
CA SER A 86 -2.37 -12.46 10.53
C SER A 86 -2.12 -12.76 12.02
N LEU A 87 -1.63 -13.95 12.34
CA LEU A 87 -1.21 -14.28 13.69
C LEU A 87 0.04 -13.50 14.10
N GLN A 88 1.02 -13.39 13.19
CA GLN A 88 2.24 -12.62 13.45
C GLN A 88 1.95 -11.13 13.66
N ASP A 89 1.05 -10.57 12.86
CA ASP A 89 0.51 -9.24 13.08
C ASP A 89 -0.01 -9.16 14.53
N LEU A 90 -0.89 -10.09 14.94
CA LEU A 90 -1.60 -10.01 16.24
C LEU A 90 -0.62 -10.06 17.41
N ILE A 91 0.39 -10.90 17.29
CA ILE A 91 1.50 -10.99 18.23
C ILE A 91 2.23 -9.64 18.33
N ASN A 92 2.63 -9.07 17.20
CA ASN A 92 3.38 -7.81 17.16
C ASN A 92 2.57 -6.68 17.81
N GLN A 93 1.27 -6.64 17.57
CA GLN A 93 0.41 -5.67 18.20
C GLN A 93 0.25 -5.88 19.69
N GLU A 94 0.01 -7.11 20.13
CA GLU A 94 -0.16 -7.38 21.55
C GLU A 94 1.09 -6.94 22.33
N VAL A 95 2.29 -7.14 21.77
CA VAL A 95 3.53 -6.57 22.32
C VAL A 95 3.46 -5.04 22.46
N LEU A 96 3.01 -4.34 21.43
CA LEU A 96 2.88 -2.87 21.45
C LEU A 96 1.80 -2.41 22.44
N LEU A 97 0.69 -3.13 22.56
CA LEU A 97 -0.40 -2.81 23.49
C LEU A 97 0.03 -3.01 24.94
N GLN A 98 0.74 -4.10 25.24
CA GLN A 98 1.34 -4.31 26.55
C GLN A 98 2.34 -3.19 26.88
N LYS A 99 3.12 -2.72 25.90
CA LYS A 99 4.01 -1.57 26.12
C LYS A 99 3.23 -0.27 26.38
N ALA A 100 2.12 -0.07 25.69
CA ALA A 100 1.26 1.09 25.92
C ALA A 100 0.63 1.05 27.32
N GLU A 101 0.18 -0.13 27.77
CA GLU A 101 -0.31 -0.35 29.13
C GLU A 101 0.77 -0.09 30.19
N GLU A 102 2.00 -0.59 29.99
CA GLU A 102 3.15 -0.32 30.88
C GLU A 102 3.45 1.18 31.02
N LEU A 103 3.16 1.97 29.99
CA LEU A 103 3.37 3.42 29.96
C LEU A 103 2.12 4.22 30.37
N ASP A 104 1.10 3.57 30.93
CA ASP A 104 -0.18 4.17 31.32
C ASP A 104 -0.88 4.92 30.16
N ILE A 105 -0.74 4.42 28.93
CA ILE A 105 -1.38 5.00 27.75
C ILE A 105 -2.78 4.39 27.62
N GLU A 106 -3.79 5.22 27.84
CA GLU A 106 -5.20 4.85 27.70
C GLU A 106 -5.91 5.77 26.72
N VAL A 107 -6.78 5.18 25.89
CA VAL A 107 -7.74 5.91 25.04
C VAL A 107 -9.14 5.63 25.56
N LYS A 108 -9.92 6.68 25.85
CA LYS A 108 -11.28 6.53 26.37
C LYS A 108 -12.27 6.28 25.25
N ASP A 109 -13.32 5.51 25.52
CA ASP A 109 -14.36 5.19 24.53
C ASP A 109 -14.99 6.45 23.93
N LYS A 110 -15.18 7.49 24.77
CA LYS A 110 -15.70 8.79 24.32
C LYS A 110 -14.79 9.50 23.31
N GLU A 111 -13.48 9.26 23.36
CA GLU A 111 -12.53 9.80 22.37
C GLU A 111 -12.66 9.05 21.04
N VAL A 112 -12.79 7.73 21.09
CA VAL A 112 -13.10 6.89 19.93
C VAL A 112 -14.41 7.32 19.28
N GLU A 113 -15.50 7.42 20.04
CA GLU A 113 -16.81 7.86 19.53
C GLU A 113 -16.74 9.24 18.87
N LYS A 114 -15.98 10.16 19.46
CA LYS A 114 -15.82 11.53 18.94
C LYS A 114 -15.11 11.52 17.59
N GLU A 115 -14.03 10.74 17.46
CA GLU A 115 -13.33 10.58 16.19
C GLU A 115 -14.21 9.86 15.18
N LEU A 116 -14.93 8.80 15.58
CA LEU A 116 -15.78 8.05 14.66
C LEU A 116 -17.00 8.83 14.17
N LYS A 117 -17.48 9.80 14.96
CA LYS A 117 -18.56 10.70 14.54
C LYS A 117 -18.20 11.49 13.27
N GLN A 118 -16.92 11.76 13.02
CA GLN A 118 -16.52 12.48 11.80
C GLN A 118 -16.79 11.68 10.52
N TYR A 119 -16.84 10.34 10.62
CA TYR A 119 -17.21 9.45 9.53
C TYR A 119 -18.73 9.27 9.38
N LYS A 120 -19.53 9.84 10.29
CA LYS A 120 -20.99 9.68 10.37
C LYS A 120 -21.71 11.04 10.51
N ASP A 121 -21.06 12.14 10.13
CA ASP A 121 -21.56 13.48 10.43
C ASP A 121 -22.77 13.91 9.59
N THR A 122 -22.99 13.24 8.46
CA THR A 122 -24.12 13.40 7.55
C THR A 122 -24.80 12.04 7.33
N ASP A 123 -26.06 12.08 6.88
CA ASP A 123 -26.81 10.87 6.52
C ASP A 123 -26.07 10.08 5.42
N ASP A 124 -25.57 10.77 4.39
CA ASP A 124 -24.78 10.18 3.31
C ASP A 124 -23.51 9.47 3.84
N ASN A 125 -22.79 10.10 4.77
CA ASN A 125 -21.58 9.49 5.37
C ASN A 125 -21.93 8.28 6.24
N THR A 126 -23.06 8.34 6.96
CA THR A 126 -23.54 7.23 7.78
C THR A 126 -23.89 6.02 6.92
N ASP A 127 -24.55 6.22 5.78
CA ASP A 127 -24.91 5.12 4.89
C ASP A 127 -23.67 4.53 4.19
N ARG A 128 -22.71 5.37 3.77
CA ARG A 128 -21.41 4.90 3.26
C ARG A 128 -20.61 4.11 4.29
N PHE A 129 -20.66 4.53 5.56
CA PHE A 129 -20.00 3.81 6.64
C PHE A 129 -20.62 2.43 6.87
N LYS A 130 -21.96 2.33 6.87
CA LYS A 130 -22.66 1.03 6.96
C LYS A 130 -22.33 0.13 5.77
N GLU A 131 -22.35 0.68 4.55
CA GLU A 131 -21.98 -0.05 3.34
C GLU A 131 -20.54 -0.56 3.40
N TYR A 132 -19.61 0.26 3.91
CA TYR A 132 -18.23 -0.18 4.16
C TYR A 132 -18.17 -1.37 5.12
N LEU A 133 -18.85 -1.29 6.27
CA LEU A 133 -18.85 -2.39 7.25
C LEU A 133 -19.48 -3.66 6.66
N GLU A 134 -20.56 -3.53 5.88
CA GLU A 134 -21.21 -4.65 5.19
C GLU A 134 -20.28 -5.29 4.16
N ASN A 135 -19.62 -4.49 3.32
CA ASN A 135 -18.66 -4.98 2.32
C ASN A 135 -17.45 -5.66 2.97
N MET A 136 -17.00 -5.16 4.12
CA MET A 136 -15.90 -5.74 4.90
C MET A 136 -16.34 -6.94 5.74
N GLY A 137 -17.64 -7.21 5.89
CA GLY A 137 -18.16 -8.31 6.69
C GLY A 137 -17.92 -8.16 8.20
N ILE A 138 -17.79 -6.94 8.71
CA ILE A 138 -17.45 -6.65 10.12
C ILE A 138 -18.58 -5.91 10.85
N SER A 139 -18.66 -6.09 12.17
CA SER A 139 -19.56 -5.30 13.00
C SER A 139 -19.00 -3.91 13.29
N GLU A 140 -19.88 -2.95 13.58
CA GLU A 140 -19.48 -1.63 14.06
C GLU A 140 -18.69 -1.73 15.37
N GLU A 141 -19.08 -2.62 16.27
CA GLU A 141 -18.36 -2.89 17.52
C GLU A 141 -16.91 -3.35 17.27
N TYR A 142 -16.72 -4.30 16.35
CA TYR A 142 -15.37 -4.76 15.99
C TYR A 142 -14.55 -3.65 15.32
N PHE A 143 -15.19 -2.81 14.49
CA PHE A 143 -14.53 -1.66 13.89
C PHE A 143 -14.08 -0.63 14.95
N GLU A 144 -14.95 -0.29 15.90
CA GLU A 144 -14.64 0.59 17.04
C GLU A 144 -13.47 0.05 17.85
N GLU A 145 -13.46 -1.26 18.07
CA GLU A 145 -12.40 -1.98 18.74
C GLU A 145 -11.07 -1.86 18.00
N MET A 146 -11.03 -2.03 16.66
CA MET A 146 -9.78 -1.87 15.88
C MET A 146 -9.27 -0.44 16.00
N TYR A 147 -10.19 0.50 15.80
CA TYR A 147 -9.89 1.91 15.78
C TYR A 147 -9.28 2.37 17.11
N LYS A 148 -9.85 1.89 18.23
CA LYS A 148 -9.35 2.20 19.57
C LYS A 148 -7.88 1.81 19.75
N LYS A 149 -7.41 0.67 19.24
CA LYS A 149 -5.97 0.35 19.39
C LYS A 149 -5.10 1.06 18.40
N GLY A 150 -5.60 1.32 17.20
CA GLY A 150 -4.91 2.22 16.29
C GLY A 150 -4.60 3.54 17.00
N MET A 151 -5.55 4.06 17.79
CA MET A 151 -5.33 5.23 18.63
C MET A 151 -4.33 5.00 19.78
N ILE A 152 -4.39 3.85 20.48
CA ILE A 152 -3.44 3.52 21.56
C ILE A 152 -2.00 3.39 21.02
N ILE A 153 -1.81 2.67 19.91
CA ILE A 153 -0.50 2.50 19.26
C ILE A 153 -0.02 3.84 18.69
N SER A 154 -0.90 4.65 18.11
CA SER A 154 -0.56 6.02 17.68
C SER A 154 -0.07 6.87 18.87
N ALA A 155 -0.76 6.82 20.01
CA ALA A 155 -0.32 7.49 21.23
C ALA A 155 1.00 6.92 21.78
N LEU A 156 1.24 5.62 21.62
CA LEU A 156 2.52 4.99 21.94
C LEU A 156 3.65 5.52 21.04
N VAL A 157 3.44 5.63 19.73
CA VAL A 157 4.41 6.22 18.78
C VAL A 157 4.79 7.61 19.26
N GLU A 158 3.80 8.49 19.51
CA GLU A 158 4.03 9.85 20.01
C GLU A 158 4.80 9.88 21.34
N LYS A 159 4.64 8.85 22.18
CA LYS A 159 5.29 8.75 23.49
C LYS A 159 6.74 8.28 23.40
N ILE A 160 7.04 7.32 22.52
CA ILE A 160 8.34 6.64 22.48
C ILE A 160 9.27 7.17 21.40
N VAL A 161 8.75 7.91 20.43
CA VAL A 161 9.48 8.51 19.31
C VAL A 161 9.63 10.01 19.56
N ASP A 162 10.87 10.50 19.45
CA ASP A 162 11.19 11.92 19.59
C ASP A 162 12.19 12.34 18.50
N ILE A 163 11.63 12.99 17.47
CA ILE A 163 12.36 13.57 16.36
C ILE A 163 12.40 15.08 16.54
N ASP A 164 13.56 15.56 16.97
CA ASP A 164 13.83 16.99 17.01
C ASP A 164 14.21 17.53 15.62
N GLU A 165 14.18 18.86 15.48
CA GLU A 165 14.50 19.53 14.23
C GLU A 165 15.97 19.33 13.80
N GLU A 166 16.88 19.10 14.76
CA GLU A 166 18.30 18.93 14.45
C GLU A 166 18.56 17.58 13.77
N LYS A 167 17.94 16.49 14.26
CA LYS A 167 17.95 15.19 13.56
C LYS A 167 17.34 15.28 12.18
N ALA A 168 16.23 16.00 12.04
CA ALA A 168 15.58 16.19 10.75
C ALA A 168 16.48 16.97 9.76
N LYS A 169 17.21 17.98 10.23
CA LYS A 169 18.21 18.68 9.40
C LYS A 169 19.39 17.79 9.04
N GLU A 170 19.90 17.00 9.98
CA GLU A 170 20.98 16.06 9.72
C GLU A 170 20.60 15.04 8.64
N GLU A 171 19.41 14.45 8.77
CA GLU A 171 18.83 13.55 7.78
C GLU A 171 18.70 14.21 6.40
N TYR A 172 18.20 15.45 6.35
CA TYR A 172 18.13 16.21 5.10
C TYR A 172 19.51 16.43 4.47
N GLU A 173 20.51 16.86 5.24
CA GLU A 173 21.85 17.14 4.71
C GLU A 173 22.56 15.87 4.23
N GLN A 174 22.34 14.73 4.88
CA GLN A 174 22.89 13.44 4.46
C GLN A 174 22.21 12.89 3.21
N ASN A 175 20.90 13.15 3.04
CA ASN A 175 20.08 12.56 1.98
C ASN A 175 19.45 13.60 1.05
N LYS A 176 20.07 14.77 0.89
CA LYS A 176 19.52 15.90 0.12
C LYS A 176 19.11 15.55 -1.30
N VAL A 177 19.86 14.67 -1.97
CA VAL A 177 19.58 14.18 -3.32
C VAL A 177 18.22 13.48 -3.40
N MET A 178 17.81 12.79 -2.33
CA MET A 178 16.53 12.09 -2.23
C MET A 178 15.36 13.02 -1.93
N TYR A 179 15.59 14.07 -1.14
CA TYR A 179 14.54 15.00 -0.71
C TYR A 179 14.31 16.16 -1.69
N ASP A 180 15.36 16.71 -2.30
CA ASP A 180 15.20 17.79 -3.27
C ASP A 180 14.56 17.25 -4.55
N LYS A 181 13.28 17.56 -4.74
CA LYS A 181 12.45 17.10 -5.87
C LYS A 181 11.89 18.27 -6.66
N VAL A 182 11.71 18.08 -7.95
CA VAL A 182 10.98 19.00 -8.85
C VAL A 182 9.86 18.25 -9.55
N GLN A 183 8.74 18.91 -9.77
CA GLN A 183 7.68 18.43 -10.64
C GLN A 183 7.77 19.17 -11.96
N ALA A 184 7.88 18.46 -13.08
CA ALA A 184 7.98 19.08 -14.40
C ALA A 184 7.11 18.38 -15.44
N SER A 185 6.80 19.12 -16.49
CA SER A 185 6.31 18.57 -17.75
C SER A 185 7.35 18.78 -18.84
N HIS A 186 7.37 17.92 -19.86
CA HIS A 186 8.28 18.10 -20.98
C HIS A 186 7.65 17.82 -22.36
N ILE A 187 8.33 18.31 -23.39
CA ILE A 187 8.08 17.95 -24.79
C ILE A 187 9.39 17.42 -25.35
N LEU A 188 9.40 16.18 -25.83
CA LEU A 188 10.56 15.55 -26.47
C LEU A 188 10.35 15.43 -27.97
N VAL A 189 11.28 15.95 -28.77
CA VAL A 189 11.31 15.75 -30.23
C VAL A 189 12.69 15.30 -30.70
N LYS A 190 12.76 14.48 -31.74
CA LYS A 190 14.06 14.03 -32.30
C LYS A 190 14.79 15.09 -33.13
N ASP A 191 14.06 16.08 -33.65
CA ASP A 191 14.55 17.06 -34.60
C ASP A 191 14.62 18.46 -33.97
N GLU A 192 15.75 19.14 -34.16
CA GLU A 192 16.00 20.47 -33.57
C GLU A 192 15.06 21.54 -34.13
N GLU A 193 14.67 21.44 -35.40
CA GLU A 193 13.78 22.42 -36.03
C GLU A 193 12.37 22.29 -35.48
N LYS A 194 11.90 21.06 -35.19
CA LYS A 194 10.64 20.86 -34.45
C LYS A 194 10.69 21.47 -33.05
N ALA A 195 11.83 21.36 -32.35
CA ALA A 195 11.97 21.96 -31.02
C ALA A 195 11.88 23.49 -31.09
N LYS A 196 12.48 24.10 -32.12
CA LYS A 196 12.37 25.54 -32.38
C LYS A 196 10.93 25.95 -32.68
N GLU A 197 10.23 25.19 -33.52
CA GLU A 197 8.81 25.41 -33.82
C GLU A 197 7.95 25.40 -32.55
N VAL A 198 8.14 24.41 -31.67
CA VAL A 198 7.41 24.33 -30.40
C VAL A 198 7.74 25.52 -29.49
N LYS A 199 8.99 25.96 -29.41
CA LYS A 199 9.36 27.16 -28.64
C LYS A 199 8.67 28.42 -29.17
N GLU A 200 8.64 28.63 -30.48
CA GLU A 200 7.95 29.78 -31.09
C GLU A 200 6.43 29.78 -30.78
N LYS A 201 5.81 28.59 -30.75
CA LYS A 201 4.40 28.39 -30.38
C LYS A 201 4.15 28.71 -28.91
N LEU A 202 5.01 28.25 -28.01
CA LEU A 202 4.96 28.58 -26.58
C LEU A 202 5.13 30.08 -26.33
N GLU A 203 6.06 30.74 -27.03
CA GLU A 203 6.26 32.19 -26.96
C GLU A 203 5.05 32.98 -27.50
N SER A 204 4.29 32.38 -28.42
CA SER A 204 3.03 32.92 -28.93
C SER A 204 1.84 32.71 -27.99
N GLY A 205 2.04 32.01 -26.86
CA GLY A 205 1.04 31.77 -25.82
C GLY A 205 0.18 30.52 -26.01
N GLU A 206 0.60 29.58 -26.87
CA GLU A 206 -0.03 28.26 -26.96
C GLU A 206 0.17 27.47 -25.65
N ASP A 207 -0.79 26.58 -25.35
CA ASP A 207 -0.76 25.79 -24.11
C ASP A 207 0.30 24.68 -24.18
N PHE A 208 1.08 24.53 -23.10
CA PHE A 208 2.17 23.56 -23.04
C PHE A 208 1.67 22.11 -23.13
N ALA A 209 0.57 21.77 -22.46
CA ALA A 209 0.06 20.41 -22.43
C ALA A 209 -0.54 20.01 -23.78
N GLU A 210 -1.18 20.94 -24.48
CA GLU A 210 -1.67 20.70 -25.84
C GLU A 210 -0.51 20.50 -26.83
N LEU A 211 0.54 21.33 -26.75
CA LEU A 211 1.75 21.13 -27.55
C LEU A 211 2.48 19.82 -27.22
N ALA A 212 2.49 19.41 -25.95
CA ALA A 212 3.05 18.12 -25.56
C ALA A 212 2.27 16.94 -26.18
N LYS A 213 0.93 17.01 -26.20
CA LYS A 213 0.10 15.99 -26.85
C LYS A 213 0.31 15.92 -28.36
N GLU A 214 0.55 17.07 -28.99
CA GLU A 214 0.72 17.15 -30.45
C GLU A 214 2.13 16.78 -30.90
N TYR A 215 3.16 17.27 -30.19
CA TYR A 215 4.55 17.20 -30.66
C TYR A 215 5.42 16.19 -29.91
N SER A 216 5.12 15.83 -28.65
CA SER A 216 6.03 14.96 -27.90
C SER A 216 6.06 13.55 -28.49
N GLU A 217 7.27 13.06 -28.71
CA GLU A 217 7.58 11.76 -29.34
C GLU A 217 7.84 10.66 -28.30
N ASP A 218 7.46 10.90 -27.03
CA ASP A 218 7.58 9.97 -25.90
C ASP A 218 6.20 9.58 -25.31
N GLY A 219 6.20 8.75 -24.26
CA GLY A 219 4.96 8.28 -23.62
C GLY A 219 4.23 9.35 -22.79
N SER A 220 4.92 10.39 -22.32
CA SER A 220 4.31 11.43 -21.47
C SER A 220 3.40 12.39 -22.26
N GLY A 221 3.60 12.52 -23.57
CA GLY A 221 2.81 13.43 -24.43
C GLY A 221 1.31 13.27 -24.28
N ALA A 222 0.79 12.04 -24.20
CA ALA A 222 -0.64 11.77 -24.02
C ALA A 222 -1.24 12.41 -22.75
N ASN A 223 -0.41 12.61 -21.73
CA ASN A 223 -0.76 13.25 -20.46
C ASN A 223 -0.24 14.69 -20.36
N GLY A 224 -0.07 15.37 -21.50
CA GLY A 224 0.41 16.76 -21.52
C GLY A 224 1.88 16.91 -21.14
N GLY A 225 2.66 15.84 -21.25
CA GLY A 225 4.08 15.84 -20.92
C GLY A 225 4.39 15.71 -19.43
N ASP A 226 3.40 15.46 -18.57
CA ASP A 226 3.59 15.38 -17.11
C ASP A 226 4.51 14.21 -16.72
N LEU A 227 5.55 14.52 -15.95
CA LEU A 227 6.52 13.56 -15.42
C LEU A 227 6.34 13.32 -13.91
N GLY A 228 5.46 14.06 -13.25
CA GLY A 228 5.35 14.06 -11.79
C GLY A 228 6.61 14.60 -11.11
N PHE A 229 6.73 14.34 -9.79
CA PHE A 229 7.92 14.71 -9.02
C PHE A 229 9.06 13.73 -9.28
N PHE A 230 10.26 14.26 -9.48
CA PHE A 230 11.50 13.50 -9.49
C PHE A 230 12.60 14.20 -8.71
N ALA A 231 13.41 13.38 -8.04
CA ALA A 231 14.64 13.74 -7.36
C ALA A 231 15.84 13.70 -8.31
N LYS A 232 16.97 14.20 -7.83
CA LYS A 232 18.24 14.11 -8.55
C LYS A 232 18.70 12.66 -8.74
N GLY A 233 19.33 12.38 -9.88
CA GLY A 233 19.77 11.05 -10.31
C GLY A 233 18.69 10.22 -11.01
N GLN A 234 17.45 10.69 -11.11
CA GLN A 234 16.35 9.97 -11.78
C GLN A 234 16.21 10.31 -13.27
N MET A 235 16.77 11.43 -13.70
CA MET A 235 16.74 11.89 -15.11
C MET A 235 18.16 11.95 -15.69
N VAL A 236 18.27 12.08 -17.01
CA VAL A 236 19.58 12.29 -17.66
C VAL A 236 20.17 13.65 -17.23
N PRO A 237 21.50 13.77 -17.09
CA PRO A 237 22.12 14.93 -16.44
C PRO A 237 21.73 16.29 -17.01
N GLU A 238 21.66 16.40 -18.34
CA GLU A 238 21.35 17.67 -19.01
C GLU A 238 19.90 18.10 -18.77
N PHE A 239 18.97 17.14 -18.75
CA PHE A 239 17.56 17.38 -18.44
C PHE A 239 17.38 17.80 -16.98
N GLU A 240 18.03 17.07 -16.06
CA GLU A 240 17.97 17.35 -14.64
C GLU A 240 18.53 18.73 -14.31
N GLU A 241 19.71 19.07 -14.83
CA GLU A 241 20.35 20.36 -14.61
C GLU A 241 19.43 21.51 -15.04
N ALA A 242 18.83 21.39 -16.22
CA ALA A 242 17.87 22.36 -16.72
C ALA A 242 16.64 22.43 -15.80
N ALA A 243 15.97 21.31 -15.50
CA ALA A 243 14.75 21.29 -14.69
C ALA A 243 14.94 21.88 -13.29
N PHE A 244 16.05 21.56 -12.60
CA PHE A 244 16.35 22.08 -11.27
C PHE A 244 16.78 23.56 -11.27
N SER A 245 17.24 24.08 -12.40
CA SER A 245 17.61 25.50 -12.55
C SER A 245 16.42 26.43 -12.75
N LEU A 246 15.27 25.91 -13.17
CA LEU A 246 14.06 26.67 -13.41
C LEU A 246 13.41 27.16 -12.11
N GLU A 247 12.68 28.27 -12.23
CA GLU A 247 11.70 28.74 -11.26
C GLU A 247 10.29 28.21 -11.58
N GLU A 248 9.41 28.14 -10.58
CA GLU A 248 8.06 27.60 -10.74
C GLU A 248 7.29 28.32 -11.87
N GLY A 249 6.73 27.55 -12.80
CA GLY A 249 6.02 28.06 -13.98
C GLY A 249 6.91 28.41 -15.18
N GLU A 250 8.23 28.41 -15.02
CA GLU A 250 9.18 28.71 -16.09
C GLU A 250 9.29 27.57 -17.11
N VAL A 251 9.61 27.95 -18.36
CA VAL A 251 9.88 27.03 -19.47
C VAL A 251 11.34 27.19 -19.89
N SER A 252 12.08 26.08 -19.93
CA SER A 252 13.50 26.05 -20.31
C SER A 252 13.75 26.48 -21.75
N ASP A 253 15.00 26.77 -22.06
CA ASP A 253 15.52 26.68 -23.43
C ASP A 253 15.48 25.23 -23.94
N ILE A 254 15.84 25.04 -25.21
CA ILE A 254 15.93 23.70 -25.81
C ILE A 254 17.12 22.97 -25.16
N VAL A 255 16.82 21.85 -24.49
CA VAL A 255 17.81 21.01 -23.82
C VAL A 255 18.09 19.79 -24.70
N GLN A 256 19.32 19.63 -25.16
CA GLN A 256 19.72 18.46 -25.93
C GLN A 256 20.20 17.34 -25.00
N THR A 257 19.67 16.13 -25.19
CA THR A 257 20.12 14.91 -24.51
C THR A 257 20.39 13.80 -25.53
N GLN A 258 20.80 12.63 -25.06
CA GLN A 258 20.87 11.43 -25.90
C GLN A 258 19.52 10.97 -26.48
N HIS A 259 18.39 11.44 -25.93
CA HIS A 259 17.04 11.06 -26.36
C HIS A 259 16.46 12.01 -27.43
N GLY A 260 17.06 13.18 -27.62
CA GLY A 260 16.58 14.21 -28.55
C GLY A 260 16.66 15.60 -27.92
N PHE A 261 15.72 16.45 -28.29
CA PHE A 261 15.60 17.83 -27.83
C PHE A 261 14.37 17.96 -26.94
N HIS A 262 14.58 18.51 -25.76
CA HIS A 262 13.56 18.68 -24.74
C HIS A 262 13.24 20.16 -24.53
N ILE A 263 11.96 20.44 -24.29
CA ILE A 263 11.52 21.71 -23.70
C ILE A 263 10.84 21.35 -22.40
N ILE A 264 11.28 21.94 -21.29
CA ILE A 264 10.89 21.55 -19.94
C ILE A 264 10.11 22.70 -19.32
N LYS A 265 8.98 22.40 -18.69
CA LYS A 265 8.23 23.36 -17.87
C LYS A 265 8.26 22.90 -16.42
N LEU A 266 8.71 23.77 -15.52
CA LEU A 266 8.66 23.49 -14.09
C LEU A 266 7.26 23.79 -13.54
N ILE A 267 6.68 22.83 -12.83
CA ILE A 267 5.33 22.91 -12.25
C ILE A 267 5.39 23.22 -10.76
N ASP A 268 6.28 22.54 -10.01
CA ASP A 268 6.47 22.75 -8.57
C ASP A 268 7.91 22.36 -8.18
N LYS A 269 8.40 22.91 -7.07
CA LYS A 269 9.76 22.74 -6.57
C LYS A 269 9.78 22.52 -5.06
N LYS A 270 10.17 21.32 -4.64
CA LYS A 270 10.34 20.92 -3.24
C LYS A 270 11.81 20.74 -2.90
N THR A 271 12.50 21.87 -2.78
CA THR A 271 13.93 21.90 -2.45
C THR A 271 14.19 22.64 -1.16
N GLY A 272 15.15 22.17 -0.38
CA GLY A 272 15.47 22.75 0.92
C GLY A 272 14.78 22.02 2.08
N PHE A 273 15.34 22.17 3.27
CA PHE A 273 14.83 21.53 4.49
C PHE A 273 13.36 21.90 4.76
N GLU A 274 13.00 23.19 4.73
CA GLU A 274 11.64 23.61 5.10
C GLU A 274 10.56 23.02 4.18
N ALA A 275 10.84 22.86 2.89
CA ALA A 275 9.90 22.24 1.94
C ALA A 275 9.71 20.73 2.18
N ASN A 276 10.70 20.07 2.78
CA ASN A 276 10.74 18.63 2.98
C ASN A 276 10.60 18.21 4.45
N LYS A 277 10.61 19.16 5.39
CA LYS A 277 10.68 18.94 6.84
C LYS A 277 9.62 17.98 7.33
N GLU A 278 8.41 18.13 6.83
CA GLU A 278 7.27 17.30 7.15
C GLU A 278 7.47 15.83 6.71
N GLU A 279 7.89 15.61 5.47
CA GLU A 279 8.22 14.26 4.95
C GLU A 279 9.38 13.63 5.74
N ILE A 280 10.43 14.40 6.02
CA ILE A 280 11.61 13.94 6.76
C ILE A 280 11.24 13.51 8.18
N ILE A 281 10.49 14.35 8.91
CA ILE A 281 10.06 14.03 10.26
C ILE A 281 9.21 12.76 10.26
N ASP A 282 8.24 12.65 9.35
CA ASP A 282 7.36 11.49 9.27
C ASP A 282 8.18 10.20 8.97
N ASN A 283 9.15 10.26 8.05
CA ASN A 283 10.04 9.13 7.73
C ASN A 283 10.91 8.72 8.93
N LEU A 284 11.51 9.70 9.62
CA LEU A 284 12.33 9.45 10.81
C LEU A 284 11.50 8.89 11.96
N GLN A 285 10.27 9.38 12.14
CA GLN A 285 9.36 8.88 13.16
C GLN A 285 9.02 7.41 12.89
N ASN A 286 8.68 7.07 11.65
CA ASN A 286 8.39 5.70 11.24
C ASN A 286 9.61 4.77 11.41
N ALA A 287 10.80 5.22 10.99
CA ALA A 287 12.03 4.43 11.14
C ALA A 287 12.37 4.16 12.61
N GLN A 288 12.31 5.20 13.46
CA GLN A 288 12.58 5.07 14.89
C GLN A 288 11.50 4.22 15.59
N PHE A 289 10.23 4.35 15.19
CA PHE A 289 9.16 3.50 15.71
C PHE A 289 9.41 2.03 15.36
N ASN A 290 9.71 1.73 14.10
CA ASN A 290 9.95 0.36 13.64
C ASN A 290 11.14 -0.28 14.38
N GLU A 291 12.23 0.46 14.60
CA GLU A 291 13.37 -0.02 15.39
C GLU A 291 12.96 -0.37 16.83
N LYS A 292 12.21 0.52 17.49
CA LYS A 292 11.72 0.31 18.85
C LYS A 292 10.70 -0.82 18.93
N ALA A 293 9.79 -0.92 17.96
CA ALA A 293 8.81 -1.98 17.88
C ALA A 293 9.50 -3.34 17.74
N GLN A 294 10.52 -3.43 16.88
CA GLN A 294 11.31 -4.65 16.73
C GLN A 294 12.04 -5.01 18.03
N GLU A 295 12.64 -4.04 18.72
CA GLU A 295 13.28 -4.27 20.03
C GLU A 295 12.27 -4.80 21.06
N LEU A 296 11.04 -4.29 21.08
CA LEU A 296 9.99 -4.78 21.98
C LEU A 296 9.60 -6.23 21.63
N ILE A 297 9.43 -6.53 20.34
CA ILE A 297 9.08 -7.87 19.85
C ILE A 297 10.19 -8.87 20.18
N ASP A 298 11.45 -8.52 19.96
CA ASP A 298 12.61 -9.37 20.24
C ASP A 298 12.76 -9.70 21.74
N ASN A 299 12.26 -8.83 22.62
CA ASN A 299 12.31 -9.00 24.07
C ASN A 299 11.05 -9.65 24.66
N ALA A 300 10.00 -9.86 23.87
CA ALA A 300 8.76 -10.47 24.34
C ALA A 300 8.87 -12.00 24.41
N GLU A 301 8.23 -12.61 25.42
CA GLU A 301 8.06 -14.06 25.48
C GLU A 301 6.89 -14.47 24.57
N ILE A 302 7.21 -14.98 23.38
CA ILE A 302 6.22 -15.36 22.36
C ILE A 302 6.15 -16.90 22.28
N GLU A 303 4.95 -17.46 22.47
CA GLU A 303 4.64 -18.87 22.29
C GLU A 303 3.59 -19.02 21.19
N ILE A 304 3.94 -19.59 20.03
CA ILE A 304 2.97 -19.88 18.96
C ILE A 304 2.37 -21.27 19.19
N LEU A 305 1.04 -21.35 19.26
CA LEU A 305 0.27 -22.57 19.51
C LEU A 305 -0.50 -23.05 18.27
N LEU A 306 -0.59 -22.22 17.23
CA LEU A 306 -1.24 -22.55 15.97
C LEU A 306 -0.44 -23.61 15.21
N GLU A 307 -1.08 -24.72 14.87
CA GLU A 307 -0.55 -25.74 13.98
C GLU A 307 -1.25 -25.64 12.60
N LEU A 308 -0.48 -25.52 11.53
CA LEU A 308 -0.98 -25.51 10.14
C LEU A 308 -0.46 -26.74 9.39
N ASP A 309 -1.38 -27.51 8.82
CA ASP A 309 -1.06 -28.66 7.98
C ASP A 309 -0.43 -28.21 6.65
N LYS A 310 0.90 -28.29 6.54
CA LYS A 310 1.62 -28.02 5.29
C LYS A 310 1.50 -29.24 4.37
N LYS A 311 1.03 -29.06 3.14
CA LYS A 311 1.04 -30.14 2.14
C LYS A 311 2.50 -30.41 1.75
N THR A 312 3.08 -31.48 2.28
CA THR A 312 4.42 -31.93 1.87
C THR A 312 4.39 -32.42 0.42
N THR A 313 5.43 -32.10 -0.35
CA THR A 313 5.59 -32.42 -1.78
C THR A 313 5.46 -33.92 -2.12
N GLU A 314 5.45 -34.81 -1.13
CA GLU A 314 5.31 -36.26 -1.32
C GLU A 314 3.88 -36.71 -1.71
N GLU A 315 2.83 -35.95 -1.41
CA GLU A 315 1.44 -36.34 -1.75
C GLU A 315 1.11 -36.21 -3.24
N LYS A 316 1.85 -35.39 -4.01
CA LYS A 316 1.63 -35.24 -5.47
C LYS A 316 2.01 -36.48 -6.28
N ASN A 317 2.79 -37.41 -5.73
CA ASN A 317 3.20 -38.62 -6.44
C ASN A 317 2.17 -39.77 -6.36
N ASN A 318 1.18 -39.70 -5.48
CA ASN A 318 0.18 -40.77 -5.32
C ASN A 318 -1.14 -40.52 -6.06
N GLU A 319 -1.48 -39.26 -6.40
CA GLU A 319 -2.72 -38.97 -7.14
C GLU A 319 -2.59 -39.08 -8.67
N SER A 320 -1.35 -39.16 -9.20
CA SER A 320 -1.11 -39.30 -10.64
C SER A 320 -1.11 -40.75 -11.15
N GLN A 321 -1.30 -41.75 -10.28
CA GLN A 321 -1.21 -43.17 -10.65
C GLN A 321 -2.55 -43.92 -10.74
N ASP A 322 -3.68 -43.29 -10.41
CA ASP A 322 -4.99 -43.99 -10.35
C ASP A 322 -5.99 -43.55 -11.44
N GLY A 323 -5.53 -42.84 -12.48
CA GLY A 323 -6.40 -42.18 -13.46
C GLY A 323 -6.20 -42.54 -14.94
N GLU A 324 -5.49 -43.62 -15.29
CA GLU A 324 -5.30 -44.01 -16.69
C GLU A 324 -5.70 -45.47 -16.93
N GLU A 325 -7.01 -45.77 -16.87
CA GLU A 325 -7.59 -46.91 -17.56
C GLU A 325 -9.00 -46.58 -18.09
N THR A 326 -9.22 -46.92 -19.38
CA THR A 326 -10.48 -46.92 -20.16
C THR A 326 -10.92 -45.57 -20.74
N GLU A 327 -11.37 -45.42 -22.00
CA GLU A 327 -11.71 -46.36 -23.07
C GLU A 327 -11.74 -45.58 -24.40
N ASN A 328 -11.30 -46.22 -25.48
CA ASN A 328 -11.31 -45.72 -26.85
C ASN A 328 -12.43 -46.43 -27.61
N THR A 329 -13.45 -45.71 -28.08
CA THR A 329 -14.34 -46.21 -29.15
C THR A 329 -14.90 -45.07 -30.00
N GLU A 330 -14.76 -45.28 -31.31
CA GLU A 330 -15.23 -44.51 -32.45
C GLU A 330 -16.76 -44.36 -32.49
N GLU A 331 -17.26 -43.26 -33.05
CA GLU A 331 -18.50 -43.27 -33.83
C GLU A 331 -18.48 -42.21 -34.94
N THR A 332 -18.63 -42.70 -36.17
CA THR A 332 -18.80 -41.96 -37.43
C THR A 332 -20.28 -41.85 -37.79
N GLU A 333 -20.73 -40.71 -38.33
CA GLU A 333 -21.78 -40.50 -39.37
C GLU A 333 -22.19 -38.99 -39.35
N ASN A 334 -21.87 -38.13 -40.31
CA ASN A 334 -22.24 -37.97 -41.74
C ASN A 334 -23.68 -37.46 -42.00
N THR A 335 -23.80 -36.20 -42.44
CA THR A 335 -24.80 -35.64 -43.41
C THR A 335 -24.22 -34.30 -43.95
N THR A 336 -23.77 -34.18 -45.22
CA THR A 336 -24.48 -33.75 -46.47
C THR A 336 -25.28 -32.45 -46.31
N ASP A 337 -25.23 -31.40 -47.14
CA ASP A 337 -24.79 -31.19 -48.54
C ASP A 337 -24.82 -29.66 -48.84
N ASP A 338 -24.29 -29.29 -50.00
CA ASP A 338 -24.58 -28.12 -50.87
C ASP A 338 -23.56 -26.96 -50.93
N SER A 339 -22.59 -27.14 -51.84
CA SER A 339 -21.87 -26.08 -52.58
C SER A 339 -22.75 -25.51 -53.72
N PRO A 340 -22.43 -24.37 -54.38
CA PRO A 340 -21.35 -24.31 -55.40
C PRO A 340 -20.44 -23.08 -55.26
N GLU A 341 -19.12 -23.19 -55.49
CA GLU A 341 -18.38 -22.79 -56.72
C GLU A 341 -18.70 -21.35 -57.19
N THR A 342 -17.76 -20.43 -57.40
CA THR A 342 -16.60 -20.51 -58.32
C THR A 342 -15.54 -19.42 -58.06
N GLU A 343 -14.27 -19.78 -58.27
CA GLU A 343 -13.17 -19.07 -58.98
C GLU A 343 -12.86 -17.58 -58.72
N GLU A 344 -11.62 -17.26 -58.34
CA GLU A 344 -10.58 -16.80 -59.30
C GLU A 344 -9.19 -16.64 -58.64
N ASP A 345 -8.17 -17.10 -59.36
CA ASP A 345 -6.73 -17.02 -59.08
C ASP A 345 -6.16 -15.59 -59.25
N ASN A 346 -5.37 -15.12 -58.27
CA ASN A 346 -3.97 -14.66 -58.42
C ASN A 346 -3.40 -14.12 -57.10
#